data_AF-A0A970PDP5-F1
#
_entry.id   AF-A0A970PDP5-F1
#
_cell.length_a   1.000
_cell.length_b   1.000
_cell.length_c   1.000
_cell.angle_alpha   90.00
_cell.angle_beta   90.00
_cell.angle_gamma   90.00
#
_symmetry.space_group_name_H-M   'P 1'
#
loop_
_entity.id
_entity.type
_entity.pdbx_description
1 polymer ?
#
loop_
_entity_poly.entity_id
_entity_poly.type
_entity_poly.pdbx_seq_one_letter_code
_entity_poly.pdbx_strand_id
1 'polypeptide(L)' 'MIEPLPNVIGCPLERAAKMLADVGASVADVQHIGPNPADDADHRRSMVIRQRCPESGKVELTVAREWRVPLAAPEQ' A
#
# COMPACT_ATOMS: atom_id res chain seq x y z
N MET A 1 20.38 -14.03 -11.37
CA MET A 1 20.45 -13.12 -10.21
C MET A 1 19.05 -12.59 -10.00
N ILE A 2 18.45 -12.78 -8.82
CA ILE A 2 17.13 -12.22 -8.54
C ILE A 2 17.38 -10.77 -8.15
N GLU A 3 16.89 -9.82 -8.95
CA GLU A 3 16.98 -8.41 -8.63
C GLU A 3 16.30 -8.14 -7.28
N PRO A 4 16.86 -7.28 -6.42
CA PRO A 4 16.25 -6.98 -5.14
C PRO A 4 14.87 -6.34 -5.38
N LEU A 5 13.86 -6.84 -4.67
CA LEU A 5 12.49 -6.33 -4.78
C LEU A 5 12.48 -4.82 -4.47
N PRO A 6 11.79 -4.00 -5.29
CA PRO A 6 11.70 -2.57 -5.02
C PRO A 6 10.96 -2.34 -3.70
N ASN A 7 11.44 -1.37 -2.93
CA ASN A 7 10.74 -0.89 -1.76
C ASN A 7 9.57 -0.01 -2.22
N VAL A 8 8.35 -0.42 -1.90
CA VAL A 8 7.12 0.29 -2.27
C VAL A 8 6.42 0.97 -1.09
N ILE A 9 7.07 1.02 0.08
CA ILE A 9 6.57 1.75 1.25
C ILE A 9 6.42 3.24 0.90
N GLY A 10 5.29 3.84 1.28
CA GLY A 10 4.91 5.22 0.94
C GLY A 10 4.27 5.38 -0.44
N CYS A 11 4.17 4.31 -1.25
CA CYS A 11 3.44 4.35 -2.50
C CYS A 11 1.95 4.02 -2.30
N PRO A 12 1.06 4.59 -3.13
CA PRO A 12 -0.31 4.09 -3.26
C PRO A 12 -0.31 2.61 -3.68
N LEU A 13 -1.28 1.84 -3.20
CA LEU A 13 -1.38 0.39 -3.46
C LEU A 13 -1.32 0.05 -4.96
N GLU A 14 -2.03 0.80 -5.81
CA GLU A 14 -2.02 0.58 -7.26
C GLU A 14 -0.63 0.76 -7.87
N ARG A 15 0.11 1.79 -7.42
CA ARG A 15 1.47 2.06 -7.88
C ARG A 15 2.44 1.01 -7.36
N ALA A 16 2.31 0.62 -6.09
CA ALA A 16 3.10 -0.42 -5.46
C ALA A 16 2.97 -1.76 -6.20
N ALA A 17 1.74 -2.17 -6.51
CA ALA A 17 1.47 -3.39 -7.27
C ALA A 17 2.12 -3.34 -8.66
N LYS A 18 2.05 -2.21 -9.36
CA LYS A 18 2.69 -2.03 -10.67
C LYS A 18 4.21 -2.13 -10.59
N MET A 19 4.84 -1.51 -9.58
CA MET A 19 6.29 -1.57 -9.39
C MET A 19 6.78 -2.99 -9.09
N LEU A 20 6.01 -3.75 -8.30
CA LEU A 20 6.34 -5.15 -8.01
C LEU A 20 6.15 -6.03 -9.25
N ALA A 21 5.08 -5.83 -10.02
CA ALA A 21 4.84 -6.58 -11.25
C ALA A 21 5.93 -6.35 -12.31
N ASP A 22 6.47 -5.13 -12.40
CA ASP A 22 7.54 -4.76 -13.34
C ASP A 22 8.83 -5.60 -13.13
N VAL A 23 9.10 -5.99 -11.88
CA VAL A 23 10.24 -6.85 -11.52
C VAL A 23 9.86 -8.34 -11.41
N GLY A 24 8.67 -8.71 -11.89
CA GLY A 24 8.18 -10.10 -11.86
C GLY A 24 7.71 -10.59 -10.48
N ALA A 25 7.46 -9.69 -9.53
CA ALA A 25 6.94 -10.02 -8.21
C ALA A 25 5.41 -9.88 -8.15
N SER A 26 4.77 -10.73 -7.35
CA SER A 26 3.31 -10.75 -7.16
C SER A 26 2.93 -10.42 -5.73
N VAL A 27 1.86 -9.64 -5.56
CA VAL A 27 1.29 -9.35 -4.24
C VAL A 27 0.46 -10.55 -3.80
N ALA A 28 0.88 -11.21 -2.72
CA ALA A 28 0.23 -12.42 -2.20
C ALA A 28 -0.90 -12.10 -1.21
N ASP A 29 -0.74 -11.04 -0.40
CA ASP A 29 -1.71 -10.60 0.59
C ASP A 29 -1.67 -9.08 0.77
N VAL A 30 -2.83 -8.47 1.03
CA VAL A 30 -2.96 -7.03 1.33
C VAL A 30 -3.74 -6.85 2.63
N GLN A 31 -3.02 -6.59 3.71
CA GLN A 31 -3.60 -6.29 5.01
C GLN A 31 -3.94 -4.81 5.13
N HIS A 32 -5.19 -4.49 5.45
CA HIS A 32 -5.64 -3.12 5.68
C HIS A 32 -5.65 -2.80 7.18
N ILE A 33 -5.02 -1.69 7.55
CA ILE A 33 -5.03 -1.16 8.92
C ILE A 33 -5.95 0.06 8.97
N GLY A 34 -6.95 0.01 9.86
CA GLY A 34 -7.94 1.07 10.05
C GLY A 34 -9.37 0.54 9.98
N PRO A 35 -10.38 1.43 10.10
CA PRO A 35 -11.78 1.06 10.00
C PRO A 35 -12.08 0.37 8.65
N ASN A 36 -12.97 -0.63 8.71
CA ASN A 36 -13.27 -1.54 7.61
C ASN A 36 -13.57 -0.74 6.31
N PRO A 37 -12.85 -1.00 5.20
CA PRO A 37 -13.00 -0.20 3.99
C PRO A 37 -14.32 -0.47 3.24
N ALA A 38 -15.15 -1.41 3.70
CA ALA A 38 -16.49 -1.67 3.17
C ALA A 38 -17.42 -0.42 3.16
N ASP A 39 -17.11 0.60 3.97
CA ASP A 39 -17.94 1.80 4.12
C ASP A 39 -17.58 2.96 3.18
N ASP A 40 -16.48 2.84 2.43
CA ASP A 40 -15.86 4.00 1.78
C ASP A 40 -15.46 3.63 0.36
N ALA A 41 -16.13 4.22 -0.62
CA ALA A 41 -15.91 3.97 -2.05
C ALA A 41 -14.50 4.39 -2.55
N ASP A 42 -13.61 4.84 -1.67
CA ASP A 42 -12.34 5.49 -1.97
C ASP A 42 -11.13 4.67 -1.49
N HIS A 43 -11.13 3.36 -1.76
CA HIS A 43 -9.97 2.47 -1.56
C HIS A 43 -8.74 2.92 -2.39
N ARG A 44 -8.95 3.84 -3.34
CA ARG A 44 -7.93 4.47 -4.17
C ARG A 44 -6.91 5.32 -3.38
N ARG A 45 -7.15 5.57 -2.08
CA ARG A 45 -6.26 6.35 -1.21
C ARG A 45 -5.53 5.52 -0.15
N SER A 46 -5.41 4.21 -0.34
CA SER A 46 -4.60 3.37 0.54
C SER A 46 -3.12 3.45 0.18
N MET A 47 -2.29 3.70 1.20
CA MET A 47 -0.84 3.83 1.10
C MET A 47 -0.15 2.66 1.80
N VAL A 48 0.88 2.11 1.15
CA VAL A 48 1.68 1.02 1.73
C VAL A 48 2.50 1.56 2.89
N ILE A 49 2.29 1.01 4.08
CA ILE A 49 3.06 1.34 5.28
C ILE A 49 4.04 0.24 5.68
N ARG A 50 3.87 -0.97 5.14
CA ARG A 50 4.77 -2.10 5.38
C ARG A 50 4.81 -3.02 4.17
N GLN A 51 5.99 -3.57 3.93
CA GLN A 51 6.24 -4.60 2.93
C GLN A 51 6.96 -5.78 3.60
N ARG A 52 6.49 -7.00 3.37
CA ARG A 52 7.15 -8.26 3.76
C ARG A 52 7.29 -9.17 2.54
N CYS A 53 8.36 -9.95 2.52
CA CYS A 53 8.68 -10.86 1.43
C CYS A 53 8.90 -12.27 2.01
N PRO A 54 7.83 -13.03 2.30
CA PRO A 54 7.92 -14.33 2.97
C PRO A 54 8.57 -15.40 2.09
N GLU A 55 8.39 -15.30 0.77
CA GLU A 55 8.92 -16.22 -0.24
C GLU A 55 9.47 -15.44 -1.43
N SER A 56 10.40 -16.03 -2.18
CA SER A 56 10.98 -15.36 -3.36
C SER A 56 9.89 -15.09 -4.41
N GLY A 57 9.69 -13.80 -4.74
CA GLY A 57 8.69 -13.36 -5.71
C GLY A 57 7.27 -13.12 -5.17
N LYS A 58 7.02 -13.39 -3.89
CA LYS A 58 5.74 -13.06 -3.22
C LYS A 58 5.93 -11.93 -2.23
N VAL A 59 5.02 -10.97 -2.26
CA VAL A 59 5.06 -9.79 -1.40
C VAL A 59 3.74 -9.64 -0.64
N GLU A 60 3.83 -9.50 0.67
CA GLU A 60 2.73 -9.12 1.55
C GLU A 60 2.82 -7.62 1.81
N LEU A 61 1.71 -6.92 1.60
CA LEU A 61 1.64 -5.48 1.81
C LEU A 61 0.68 -5.16 2.95
N THR A 62 1.11 -4.28 3.86
CA THR A 62 0.21 -3.64 4.80
C THR A 62 -0.06 -2.23 4.32
N VAL A 63 -1.33 -1.89 4.15
CA VAL A 63 -1.78 -0.57 3.73
C VAL A 63 -2.58 0.11 4.84
N ALA A 64 -2.44 1.42 4.93
CA ALA A 64 -3.30 2.27 5.74
C ALA A 64 -3.98 3.29 4.83
N ARG A 65 -5.11 3.86 5.26
CA ARG A 65 -5.65 5.04 4.58
C ARG A 65 -4.63 6.17 4.66
N GLU A 66 -4.56 6.96 3.59
CA GLU A 66 -3.82 8.21 3.58
C GLU A 66 -4.24 9.06 4.79
N TRP A 67 -3.27 9.42 5.63
CA TRP A 67 -3.51 10.27 6.77
C TRP A 67 -3.73 11.69 6.26
N ARG A 68 -4.99 12.08 6.07
CA ARG A 68 -5.31 13.51 5.92
C ARG A 68 -5.24 14.15 7.29
N VAL A 69 -4.29 15.06 7.46
CA VAL A 69 -4.43 16.08 8.50
C VAL A 69 -5.72 16.82 8.16
N PRO A 70 -6.72 16.88 9.06
CA PRO A 70 -7.83 17.79 8.85
C PRO A 70 -7.22 19.17 8.68
N LEU A 71 -7.36 19.78 7.50
CA LEU A 71 -7.12 21.21 7.37
C LEU A 71 -8.01 21.83 8.42
N ALA A 72 -7.41 22.42 9.46
CA ALA A 72 -8.13 23.20 10.43
C ALA A 72 -9.03 24.13 9.62
N ALA A 73 -10.34 24.02 9.81
CA ALA A 73 -11.24 25.00 9.25
C ALA A 73 -10.71 26.37 9.72
N PRO A 74 -10.59 27.38 8.84
CA PRO A 74 -10.24 28.71 9.31
C PRO A 74 -11.25 29.07 10.41
N GLU A 75 -10.75 29.33 11.62
CA GLU A 75 -11.55 29.83 12.72
C GLU A 75 -12.27 31.08 12.19
N GLN A 76 -13.61 31.01 12.11
CA GLN A 76 -14.46 32.14 11.75
C GLN A 76 -14.73 33.02 12.97
#